data_AF-D4AVQ4-F1
#
_entry.id   AF-D4AVQ4-F1
#
_cell.length_a   1.000
_cell.length_b   1.000
_cell.length_c   1.000
_cell.angle_alpha   90.00
_cell.angle_beta   90.00
_cell.angle_gamma   90.00
#
_symmetry.space_group_name_H-M   'P 1'
#
loop_
_entity.id
_entity.type
_entity.pdbx_description
1 polymer ?
#
loop_
_entity_poly.entity_id
_entity_poly.type
_entity_poly.pdbx_seq_one_letter_code
_entity_poly.pdbx_strand_id
1 'polypeptide(L)'
;MDAGTHQAMTINPPPPPPPPPPPAEQADISSAPNEGTVVNNSTPPHPASTSFKLKFCTVCAANQNRSMEAHNRLSAPPSSYSVISFGTGSLVRLPGPSITQPNVYNFNTVSYSQIYDELQAKDPRLYRNNGVLPMLERNKGVKWGPERFQDWCPGMPRLEHVSRGDKGSLGTEGGVVDVIITCEERCWDAVVEDLMNRGSPLNRPVHVFNVDIRDNHEEALVGSKGILDLANRLNEVADEERRLNGPNGWDQGTGDARRGFDERVPEILAKWQEKWPNLPALWTLSWF
;
A
#
# COMPACT_ATOMS: atom_id res chain seq x y z
N MET A 1 -64.16 34.14 2.13
CA MET A 1 -64.84 32.85 2.29
C MET A 1 -63.75 31.84 2.57
N ASP A 2 -63.77 31.28 3.78
CA ASP A 2 -63.31 29.93 4.20
C ASP A 2 -61.95 29.38 3.71
N ALA A 3 -61.13 28.70 4.50
CA ALA A 3 -61.27 28.18 5.86
C ALA A 3 -59.87 27.97 6.44
N GLY A 4 -59.73 28.22 7.74
CA GLY A 4 -58.63 27.70 8.53
C GLY A 4 -58.92 26.26 8.96
N THR A 5 -57.90 25.41 8.95
CA THR A 5 -57.92 24.11 9.61
C THR A 5 -56.65 23.92 10.41
N HIS A 6 -56.87 23.54 11.67
CA HIS A 6 -55.90 23.33 12.74
C HIS A 6 -54.96 22.16 12.48
N GLN A 7 -53.70 22.29 12.91
CA GLN A 7 -52.90 21.16 13.38
C GLN A 7 -52.37 21.47 14.78
N ALA A 8 -52.65 20.53 15.69
CA ALA A 8 -52.26 20.56 17.09
C ALA A 8 -50.77 20.22 17.25
N MET A 9 -50.03 21.03 18.01
CA MET A 9 -48.69 20.70 18.49
C MET A 9 -48.80 19.99 19.84
N THR A 10 -48.36 18.74 19.89
CA THR A 10 -48.14 17.98 21.13
C THR A 10 -46.83 18.41 21.78
N ILE A 11 -46.90 18.89 23.02
CA ILE A 11 -45.73 19.23 23.83
C ILE A 11 -45.29 17.97 24.57
N ASN A 12 -44.13 17.41 24.24
CA ASN A 12 -43.50 16.34 25.04
C ASN A 12 -42.75 16.95 26.25
N PRO A 13 -42.85 16.37 27.46
CA PRO A 13 -42.11 16.85 28.62
C PRO A 13 -40.61 16.50 28.54
N PRO A 14 -39.73 17.29 29.20
CA PRO A 14 -38.28 17.10 29.15
C PRO A 14 -37.81 15.84 29.91
N PRO A 15 -36.69 15.23 29.49
CA PRO A 15 -36.14 14.04 30.14
C PRO A 15 -35.53 14.36 31.53
N PRO A 16 -35.51 13.38 32.46
CA PRO A 16 -34.98 13.57 33.81
C PRO A 16 -33.44 13.67 33.86
N PRO A 17 -32.88 14.32 34.90
CA PRO A 17 -31.44 14.54 35.03
C PRO A 17 -30.65 13.26 35.38
N PRO A 18 -29.34 13.21 35.04
CA PRO A 18 -28.49 12.06 35.31
C PRO A 18 -28.13 11.90 36.80
N PRO A 19 -27.82 10.67 37.26
CA PRO A 19 -27.49 10.38 38.65
C PRO A 19 -26.10 10.90 39.07
N PRO A 20 -25.88 11.15 40.39
CA PRO A 20 -24.64 11.71 40.92
C PRO A 20 -23.47 10.71 40.96
N PRO A 21 -22.21 11.20 40.94
CA PRO A 21 -21.01 10.36 40.96
C PRO A 21 -20.74 9.73 42.35
N PRO A 22 -20.02 8.58 42.39
CA PRO A 22 -19.69 7.88 43.63
C PRO A 22 -18.63 8.60 44.50
N PRO A 23 -18.55 8.31 45.82
CA PRO A 23 -17.70 9.04 46.77
C PRO A 23 -16.21 8.72 46.63
N ALA A 24 -15.36 9.72 46.89
CA ALA A 24 -13.90 9.58 46.93
C ALA A 24 -13.43 8.90 48.22
N GLU A 25 -12.52 7.93 48.08
CA GLU A 25 -11.88 7.20 49.18
C GLU A 25 -10.72 8.03 49.77
N GLN A 26 -10.70 8.17 51.09
CA GLN A 26 -9.73 8.97 51.85
C GLN A 26 -8.39 8.25 51.98
N ALA A 27 -7.29 8.96 51.72
CA ALA A 27 -5.93 8.49 52.00
C ALA A 27 -5.54 8.82 53.44
N ASP A 28 -5.23 7.78 54.23
CA ASP A 28 -4.69 7.91 55.59
C ASP A 28 -3.16 8.12 55.56
N ILE A 29 -2.70 9.09 56.36
CA ILE A 29 -1.30 9.46 56.53
C ILE A 29 -0.78 8.84 57.83
N SER A 30 0.31 8.06 57.77
CA SER A 30 1.16 7.77 58.92
C SER A 30 2.63 7.57 58.52
N SER A 31 3.53 7.84 59.45
CA SER A 31 4.86 8.43 59.28
C SER A 31 6.08 7.51 59.54
N ALA A 32 7.09 7.55 58.64
CA ALA A 32 8.57 7.52 58.79
C ALA A 32 9.32 6.31 59.45
N PRO A 33 10.68 6.12 59.29
CA PRO A 33 11.64 6.47 58.21
C PRO A 33 12.70 5.36 57.83
N ASN A 34 13.61 5.68 56.88
CA ASN A 34 14.84 4.96 56.41
C ASN A 34 14.61 3.69 55.56
N GLU A 35 15.32 3.36 54.47
CA GLU A 35 16.72 3.60 54.02
C GLU A 35 16.81 3.37 52.48
N GLY A 36 17.86 3.84 51.81
CA GLY A 36 17.95 3.90 50.34
C GLY A 36 17.87 2.57 49.59
N THR A 37 17.12 2.52 48.49
CA THR A 37 17.24 1.49 47.44
C THR A 37 16.86 2.06 46.07
N VAL A 38 17.71 1.78 45.09
CA VAL A 38 17.65 2.21 43.69
C VAL A 38 16.36 1.71 43.03
N VAL A 39 15.52 2.61 42.53
CA VAL A 39 14.29 2.25 41.81
C VAL A 39 14.64 1.99 40.34
N ASN A 40 14.78 0.70 39.99
CA ASN A 40 14.69 0.26 38.60
C ASN A 40 13.25 0.48 38.12
N ASN A 41 13.04 1.44 37.23
CA ASN A 41 11.80 1.56 36.46
C ASN A 41 11.72 0.37 35.48
N SER A 42 11.21 -0.76 35.96
CA SER A 42 10.70 -1.82 35.11
C SER A 42 9.37 -1.37 34.50
N THR A 43 9.45 -0.83 33.28
CA THR A 43 8.32 -0.63 32.40
C THR A 43 7.54 -1.95 32.24
N PRO A 44 6.21 -1.95 32.35
CA PRO A 44 5.41 -3.17 32.17
C PRO A 44 5.64 -3.76 30.77
N PRO A 45 5.54 -5.09 30.61
CA PRO A 45 5.79 -5.75 29.33
C PRO A 45 4.82 -5.22 28.28
N HIS A 46 5.38 -4.71 27.19
CA HIS A 46 4.63 -4.26 26.03
C HIS A 46 3.65 -5.37 25.58
N PRO A 47 2.38 -5.03 25.29
CA PRO A 47 1.43 -5.98 24.72
C PRO A 47 1.99 -6.53 23.40
N ALA A 48 1.79 -7.83 23.19
CA ALA A 48 2.34 -8.65 22.11
C ALA A 48 2.52 -7.89 20.79
N SER A 49 3.79 -7.71 20.42
CA SER A 49 4.27 -7.07 19.19
C SER A 49 3.57 -7.63 17.96
N THR A 50 2.69 -6.85 17.32
CA THR A 50 2.35 -7.09 15.92
C THR A 50 3.63 -6.94 15.10
N SER A 51 4.02 -7.97 14.33
CA SER A 51 5.24 -7.92 13.51
C SER A 51 5.22 -6.69 12.60
N PHE A 52 6.38 -6.05 12.42
CA PHE A 52 6.52 -4.95 11.47
C PHE A 52 6.23 -5.41 10.04
N LYS A 53 5.63 -4.51 9.26
CA LYS A 53 5.42 -4.70 7.84
C LYS A 53 5.92 -3.51 7.03
N LEU A 54 6.76 -3.82 6.04
CA LEU A 54 7.13 -2.92 4.96
C LEU A 54 5.89 -2.58 4.12
N LYS A 55 5.94 -1.38 3.54
CA LYS A 55 4.94 -0.86 2.61
C LYS A 55 5.50 -0.94 1.20
N PHE A 56 4.69 -1.45 0.27
CA PHE A 56 5.11 -1.74 -1.10
C PHE A 56 4.40 -0.87 -2.13
N CYS A 57 5.06 -0.66 -3.26
CA CYS A 57 4.48 -0.04 -4.45
C CYS A 57 4.82 -0.90 -5.67
N THR A 58 3.84 -1.34 -6.45
CA THR A 58 4.08 -2.11 -7.68
C THR A 58 3.80 -1.27 -8.93
N VAL A 59 4.68 -1.31 -9.93
CA VAL A 59 4.61 -0.39 -11.08
C VAL A 59 4.80 -1.13 -12.40
N CYS A 60 3.90 -0.93 -13.35
CA CYS A 60 4.08 -1.37 -14.74
C CYS A 60 3.72 -0.23 -15.72
N ALA A 61 3.54 -0.52 -17.01
CA ALA A 61 3.23 0.53 -17.98
C ALA A 61 1.81 1.10 -17.82
N ALA A 62 0.78 0.24 -17.83
CA ALA A 62 -0.63 0.65 -17.92
C ALA A 62 -1.40 0.55 -16.60
N ASN A 63 -0.77 0.06 -15.53
CA ASN A 63 -1.43 -0.36 -14.30
C ASN A 63 -2.61 -1.32 -14.54
N GLN A 64 -2.44 -2.33 -15.40
CA GLN A 64 -3.51 -3.25 -15.78
C GLN A 64 -3.20 -4.69 -15.44
N ASN A 65 -2.08 -5.23 -15.92
CA ASN A 65 -1.76 -6.65 -15.81
C ASN A 65 -0.76 -6.93 -14.68
N ARG A 66 0.54 -6.74 -14.93
CA ARG A 66 1.66 -7.12 -14.05
C ARG A 66 1.62 -6.50 -12.66
N SER A 67 1.53 -5.16 -12.56
CA SER A 67 1.49 -4.45 -11.28
C SER A 67 0.25 -4.82 -10.44
N MET A 68 -0.89 -5.00 -11.09
CA MET A 68 -2.16 -5.33 -10.44
C MET A 68 -2.23 -6.79 -9.98
N GLU A 69 -1.64 -7.73 -10.72
CA GLU A 69 -1.48 -9.12 -10.25
C GLU A 69 -0.57 -9.16 -9.01
N ALA A 70 0.54 -8.43 -9.03
CA ALA A 70 1.43 -8.30 -7.88
C ALA A 70 0.75 -7.61 -6.68
N HIS A 71 -0.01 -6.52 -6.90
CA HIS A 71 -0.77 -5.84 -5.87
C HIS A 71 -1.77 -6.79 -5.21
N ASN A 72 -2.58 -7.49 -6.00
CA ASN A 72 -3.57 -8.45 -5.50
C ASN A 72 -2.89 -9.56 -4.67
N ARG A 73 -1.73 -10.04 -5.13
CA ARG A 73 -0.95 -11.07 -4.43
C ARG A 73 -0.38 -10.58 -3.10
N LEU A 74 0.21 -9.38 -3.07
CA LEU A 74 0.82 -8.80 -1.87
C LEU A 74 -0.20 -8.45 -0.79
N SER A 75 -1.36 -7.93 -1.20
CA SER A 75 -2.45 -7.56 -0.30
C SER A 75 -3.28 -8.75 0.22
N ALA A 76 -3.14 -9.93 -0.41
CA ALA A 76 -3.87 -11.12 -0.02
C ALA A 76 -3.27 -11.80 1.23
N PRO A 77 -4.10 -12.49 2.03
CA PRO A 77 -3.61 -13.36 3.10
C PRO A 77 -2.70 -14.49 2.58
N PRO A 78 -1.71 -14.95 3.38
CA PRO A 78 -1.46 -14.56 4.77
C PRO A 78 -0.59 -13.30 4.92
N SER A 79 0.07 -12.85 3.85
CA SER A 79 1.03 -11.75 3.92
C SER A 79 0.35 -10.42 4.20
N SER A 80 -0.76 -10.10 3.52
CA SER A 80 -1.56 -8.88 3.74
C SER A 80 -0.72 -7.62 3.93
N TYR A 81 0.16 -7.33 2.97
CA TYR A 81 1.00 -6.14 2.99
C TYR A 81 0.22 -4.88 2.65
N SER A 82 0.67 -3.76 3.21
CA SER A 82 0.30 -2.44 2.73
C SER A 82 0.90 -2.22 1.34
N VAL A 83 0.06 -2.01 0.33
CA VAL A 83 0.51 -1.91 -1.06
C VAL A 83 -0.30 -0.90 -1.86
N ILE A 84 0.41 -0.12 -2.67
CA ILE A 84 -0.16 0.74 -3.73
C ILE A 84 0.38 0.29 -5.09
N SER A 85 -0.25 0.72 -6.19
CA SER A 85 0.24 0.34 -7.53
C SER A 85 0.00 1.40 -8.59
N PHE A 86 0.88 1.48 -9.59
CA PHE A 86 0.82 2.53 -10.61
C PHE A 86 1.21 2.07 -12.02
N GLY A 87 0.95 2.96 -12.97
CA GLY A 87 1.38 2.92 -14.36
C GLY A 87 2.37 4.05 -14.64
N THR A 88 3.41 3.81 -15.44
CA THR A 88 4.33 4.88 -15.89
C THR A 88 3.97 5.46 -17.26
N GLY A 89 3.10 4.77 -18.01
CA GLY A 89 2.69 5.19 -19.35
C GLY A 89 2.00 6.55 -19.36
N SER A 90 1.91 7.16 -20.54
CA SER A 90 1.10 8.37 -20.72
C SER A 90 -0.40 8.06 -20.72
N LEU A 91 -0.78 6.88 -21.20
CA LEU A 91 -2.17 6.42 -21.30
C LEU A 91 -2.26 4.95 -20.92
N VAL A 92 -3.42 4.55 -20.42
CA VAL A 92 -3.78 3.14 -20.22
C VAL A 92 -4.13 2.55 -21.58
N ARG A 93 -3.43 1.49 -21.99
CA ARG A 93 -3.69 0.79 -23.25
C ARG A 93 -4.07 -0.65 -22.98
N LEU A 94 -5.19 -1.09 -23.54
CA LEU A 94 -5.68 -2.46 -23.49
C LEU A 94 -5.78 -3.04 -24.91
N PRO A 95 -5.55 -4.35 -25.10
CA PRO A 95 -5.77 -5.01 -26.38
C PRO A 95 -7.18 -4.75 -26.91
N GLY A 96 -7.31 -4.46 -28.21
CA GLY A 96 -8.58 -4.33 -28.92
C GLY A 96 -8.71 -5.34 -30.07
N PRO A 97 -9.59 -5.09 -31.06
CA PRO A 97 -9.83 -6.02 -32.16
C PRO A 97 -8.59 -6.34 -33.01
N SER A 98 -7.62 -5.42 -33.07
CA SER A 98 -6.36 -5.60 -33.78
C SER A 98 -5.23 -4.84 -33.07
N ILE A 99 -3.98 -5.14 -33.44
CA ILE A 99 -2.79 -4.48 -32.87
C ILE A 99 -2.78 -2.95 -33.07
N THR A 100 -3.42 -2.48 -34.15
CA THR A 100 -3.52 -1.04 -34.48
C THR A 100 -4.74 -0.35 -33.87
N GLN A 101 -5.64 -1.11 -33.23
CA GLN A 101 -6.87 -0.59 -32.63
C GLN A 101 -6.96 -0.94 -31.14
N PRO A 102 -6.04 -0.43 -30.29
CA PRO A 102 -6.13 -0.62 -28.85
C PRO A 102 -7.29 0.18 -28.24
N ASN A 103 -7.79 -0.25 -27.09
CA ASN A 103 -8.64 0.59 -26.25
C ASN A 103 -7.74 1.47 -25.37
N VAL A 104 -8.02 2.77 -25.33
CA VAL A 104 -7.13 3.76 -24.72
C VAL A 104 -7.90 4.63 -23.74
N TYR A 105 -7.35 4.79 -22.54
CA TYR A 105 -7.99 5.56 -21.47
C TYR A 105 -6.97 6.46 -20.76
N ASN A 106 -7.46 7.54 -20.14
CA ASN A 106 -6.66 8.38 -19.26
C ASN A 106 -6.53 7.75 -17.88
N PHE A 107 -5.35 7.86 -17.27
CA PHE A 107 -5.16 7.51 -15.86
C PHE A 107 -5.96 8.44 -14.94
N ASN A 108 -6.21 8.00 -13.71
CA ASN A 108 -6.80 8.78 -12.62
C ASN A 108 -8.26 9.25 -12.83
N THR A 109 -8.81 9.19 -14.04
CA THR A 109 -10.15 9.71 -14.36
C THR A 109 -11.18 8.62 -14.66
N VAL A 110 -10.75 7.37 -14.86
CA VAL A 110 -11.63 6.24 -15.20
C VAL A 110 -11.48 5.13 -14.17
N SER A 111 -12.57 4.46 -13.81
CA SER A 111 -12.54 3.28 -12.94
C SER A 111 -12.39 1.99 -13.75
N TYR A 112 -11.87 0.92 -13.13
CA TYR A 112 -11.86 -0.40 -13.79
C TYR A 112 -13.28 -0.92 -14.07
N SER A 113 -14.27 -0.54 -13.25
CA SER A 113 -15.67 -0.89 -13.50
C SER A 113 -16.18 -0.25 -14.80
N GLN A 114 -15.90 1.04 -15.01
CA GLN A 114 -16.31 1.74 -16.24
C GLN A 114 -15.66 1.11 -17.48
N ILE A 115 -14.36 0.81 -17.43
CA ILE A 115 -13.67 0.12 -18.54
C ILE A 115 -14.30 -1.26 -18.78
N TYR A 116 -14.59 -2.01 -17.71
CA TYR A 116 -15.22 -3.32 -17.81
C TYR A 116 -16.57 -3.23 -18.53
N ASP A 117 -17.45 -2.34 -18.07
CA ASP A 117 -18.81 -2.20 -18.58
C ASP A 117 -18.82 -1.76 -20.05
N GLU A 118 -17.94 -0.83 -20.43
CA GLU A 118 -17.76 -0.39 -21.82
C GLU A 118 -17.34 -1.56 -22.73
N LEU A 119 -16.29 -2.31 -22.34
CA LEU A 119 -15.79 -3.40 -23.17
C LEU A 119 -16.76 -4.59 -23.20
N GLN A 120 -17.44 -4.87 -22.10
CA GLN A 120 -18.49 -5.88 -21.99
C GLN A 120 -19.69 -5.56 -22.90
N ALA A 121 -20.05 -4.28 -23.05
CA ALA A 121 -21.09 -3.84 -23.98
C ALA A 121 -20.61 -3.85 -25.45
N LYS A 122 -19.33 -3.54 -25.70
CA LYS A 122 -18.75 -3.39 -27.03
C LYS A 122 -18.55 -4.71 -27.77
N ASP A 123 -17.84 -5.66 -27.18
CA ASP A 123 -17.68 -7.01 -27.75
C ASP A 123 -17.32 -8.03 -26.64
N PRO A 124 -18.32 -8.62 -25.97
CA PRO A 124 -18.06 -9.51 -24.85
C PRO A 124 -17.33 -10.79 -25.24
N ARG A 125 -17.45 -11.23 -26.50
CA ARG A 125 -16.79 -12.46 -26.96
C ARG A 125 -15.30 -12.22 -27.14
N LEU A 126 -14.93 -11.12 -27.80
CA LEU A 126 -13.53 -10.73 -27.99
C LEU A 126 -12.82 -10.57 -26.64
N TYR A 127 -13.39 -9.74 -25.74
CA TYR A 127 -12.70 -9.37 -24.50
C TYR A 127 -12.71 -10.46 -23.43
N ARG A 128 -13.58 -11.47 -23.53
CA ARG A 128 -13.45 -12.70 -22.74
C ARG A 128 -12.35 -13.59 -23.29
N ASN A 129 -12.32 -13.80 -24.60
CA ASN A 129 -11.37 -14.71 -25.24
C ASN A 129 -9.92 -14.23 -25.12
N ASN A 130 -9.66 -12.92 -25.16
CA ASN A 130 -8.32 -12.37 -24.97
C ASN A 130 -7.95 -12.11 -23.49
N GLY A 131 -8.83 -12.46 -22.54
CA GLY A 131 -8.58 -12.34 -21.12
C GLY A 131 -8.65 -10.92 -20.54
N VAL A 132 -9.10 -9.91 -21.30
CA VAL A 132 -9.23 -8.53 -20.80
C VAL A 132 -10.35 -8.38 -19.77
N LEU A 133 -11.53 -8.96 -20.03
CA LEU A 133 -12.65 -8.87 -19.08
C LEU A 133 -12.36 -9.60 -17.75
N PRO A 134 -11.84 -10.84 -17.74
CA PRO A 134 -11.40 -11.47 -16.50
C PRO A 134 -10.35 -10.66 -15.73
N MET A 135 -9.40 -10.05 -16.44
CA MET A 135 -8.38 -9.17 -15.83
C MET A 135 -9.01 -7.92 -15.20
N LEU A 136 -9.96 -7.27 -15.87
CA LEU A 136 -10.66 -6.11 -15.34
C LEU A 136 -11.56 -6.47 -14.14
N GLU A 137 -12.15 -7.67 -14.14
CA GLU A 137 -12.90 -8.20 -13.01
C GLU A 137 -12.00 -8.39 -11.78
N ARG A 138 -10.77 -8.90 -11.96
CA ARG A 138 -9.77 -8.90 -10.89
C ARG A 138 -9.47 -7.47 -10.42
N ASN A 139 -9.22 -6.54 -11.35
CA ASN A 139 -8.78 -5.19 -11.02
C ASN A 139 -9.82 -4.39 -10.23
N LYS A 140 -11.12 -4.47 -10.59
CA LYS A 140 -12.19 -3.82 -9.82
C LYS A 140 -12.28 -4.34 -8.38
N GLY A 141 -11.91 -5.60 -8.18
CA GLY A 141 -11.85 -6.23 -6.86
C GLY A 141 -10.58 -5.91 -6.08
N VAL A 142 -9.67 -5.11 -6.63
CA VAL A 142 -8.42 -4.69 -5.98
C VAL A 142 -8.46 -3.21 -5.63
N LYS A 143 -8.74 -2.34 -6.61
CA LYS A 143 -8.85 -0.89 -6.37
C LYS A 143 -9.75 -0.20 -7.38
N TRP A 144 -10.07 1.07 -7.15
CA TRP A 144 -11.00 1.83 -7.99
C TRP A 144 -10.61 1.92 -9.48
N GLY A 145 -9.38 2.30 -9.79
CA GLY A 145 -8.96 2.59 -11.17
C GLY A 145 -7.45 2.65 -11.36
N PRO A 146 -6.96 2.69 -12.61
CA PRO A 146 -5.54 2.81 -12.89
C PRO A 146 -5.02 4.19 -12.49
N GLU A 147 -3.89 4.19 -11.80
CA GLU A 147 -3.24 5.41 -11.32
C GLU A 147 -1.87 5.58 -11.99
N ARG A 148 -1.49 6.83 -12.25
CA ARG A 148 -0.20 7.16 -12.88
C ARG A 148 0.85 7.50 -11.82
N PHE A 149 2.05 6.92 -11.95
CA PHE A 149 3.13 7.08 -10.97
C PHE A 149 3.59 8.52 -10.85
N GLN A 150 3.81 9.19 -11.98
CA GLN A 150 4.30 10.57 -12.01
C GLN A 150 3.30 11.58 -11.45
N ASP A 151 2.01 11.21 -11.37
CA ASP A 151 0.96 12.07 -10.82
C ASP A 151 0.79 11.85 -9.29
N TRP A 152 1.36 10.78 -8.74
CA TRP A 152 1.39 10.55 -7.30
C TRP A 152 2.39 11.48 -6.64
N CYS A 153 1.99 12.15 -5.55
CA CYS A 153 2.86 12.97 -4.71
C CYS A 153 3.16 12.23 -3.39
N PRO A 154 4.38 11.69 -3.20
CA PRO A 154 4.79 11.06 -1.95
C PRO A 154 4.62 12.01 -0.75
N GLY A 155 4.19 11.46 0.39
CA GLY A 155 3.91 12.22 1.62
C GLY A 155 2.53 12.89 1.67
N MET A 156 1.81 12.96 0.55
CA MET A 156 0.44 13.47 0.56
C MET A 156 -0.54 12.39 1.06
N PRO A 157 -1.53 12.76 1.92
CA PRO A 157 -2.46 11.79 2.47
C PRO A 157 -3.25 11.02 1.40
N ARG A 158 -3.37 9.70 1.58
CA ARG A 158 -4.11 8.76 0.70
C ARG A 158 -5.38 8.19 1.36
N LEU A 159 -6.11 9.05 2.10
CA LEU A 159 -7.28 8.65 2.88
C LEU A 159 -8.47 8.19 2.04
N GLU A 160 -8.57 8.70 0.81
CA GLU A 160 -9.65 8.32 -0.10
C GLU A 160 -9.57 6.83 -0.49
N HIS A 161 -8.37 6.30 -0.72
CA HIS A 161 -8.13 4.90 -1.07
C HIS A 161 -8.55 3.96 0.05
N VAL A 162 -8.29 4.35 1.31
CA VAL A 162 -8.77 3.62 2.49
C VAL A 162 -10.30 3.67 2.57
N SER A 163 -10.88 4.84 2.37
CA SER A 163 -12.34 5.04 2.44
C SER A 163 -13.09 4.25 1.36
N ARG A 164 -12.48 4.07 0.18
CA ARG A 164 -13.00 3.24 -0.92
C ARG A 164 -12.83 1.74 -0.68
N GLY A 165 -12.00 1.34 0.29
CA GLY A 165 -11.70 -0.07 0.57
C GLY A 165 -10.76 -0.70 -0.45
N ASP A 166 -9.86 0.08 -1.06
CA ASP A 166 -8.82 -0.47 -1.92
C ASP A 166 -7.98 -1.49 -1.13
N LYS A 167 -7.74 -2.67 -1.69
CA LYS A 167 -6.95 -3.71 -1.04
C LYS A 167 -5.55 -3.21 -0.74
N GLY A 168 -5.00 -3.57 0.42
CA GLY A 168 -3.66 -3.12 0.81
C GLY A 168 -3.52 -1.62 1.14
N SER A 169 -4.61 -0.83 1.13
CA SER A 169 -4.54 0.60 1.44
C SER A 169 -4.25 0.92 2.91
N LEU A 170 -4.64 0.04 3.84
CA LEU A 170 -4.34 0.19 5.27
C LEU A 170 -2.83 0.22 5.50
N GLY A 171 -2.34 1.26 6.18
CA GLY A 171 -0.91 1.53 6.39
C GLY A 171 -0.26 2.44 5.34
N THR A 172 -0.96 2.76 4.24
CA THR A 172 -0.46 3.64 3.16
C THR A 172 -1.00 5.08 3.25
N GLU A 173 -1.68 5.42 4.34
CA GLU A 173 -2.36 6.71 4.56
C GLU A 173 -1.41 7.90 4.43
N GLY A 174 -0.17 7.74 4.90
CA GLY A 174 0.88 8.77 4.81
C GLY A 174 1.46 8.96 3.40
N GLY A 175 0.97 8.21 2.40
CA GLY A 175 1.38 8.38 1.01
C GLY A 175 2.87 8.11 0.78
N VAL A 176 3.49 7.22 1.56
CA VAL A 176 4.89 6.80 1.42
C VAL A 176 4.97 5.28 1.49
N VAL A 177 5.99 4.74 0.84
CA VAL A 177 6.32 3.30 0.86
C VAL A 177 7.77 3.10 1.26
N ASP A 178 8.15 1.85 1.51
CA ASP A 178 9.54 1.47 1.82
C ASP A 178 10.21 0.84 0.60
N VAL A 179 9.42 0.18 -0.27
CA VAL A 179 9.90 -0.55 -1.43
C VAL A 179 9.02 -0.29 -2.65
N ILE A 180 9.60 0.09 -3.78
CA ILE A 180 8.98 0.15 -5.10
C ILE A 180 9.48 -1.03 -5.94
N ILE A 181 8.59 -1.71 -6.65
CA ILE A 181 8.90 -2.84 -7.52
C ILE A 181 8.32 -2.56 -8.91
N THR A 182 9.18 -2.38 -9.90
CA THR A 182 8.82 -2.20 -11.31
C THR A 182 8.80 -3.55 -12.04
N CYS A 183 7.94 -3.69 -13.05
CA CYS A 183 7.74 -4.97 -13.76
C CYS A 183 8.46 -5.08 -15.11
N GLU A 184 9.24 -4.07 -15.49
CA GLU A 184 10.09 -4.04 -16.70
C GLU A 184 11.06 -2.86 -16.64
N GLU A 185 12.18 -2.95 -17.35
CA GLU A 185 13.26 -1.96 -17.32
C GLU A 185 12.80 -0.56 -17.77
N ARG A 186 11.89 -0.46 -18.74
CA ARG A 186 11.34 0.84 -19.13
C ARG A 186 10.55 1.52 -18.00
N CYS A 187 9.87 0.74 -17.16
CA CYS A 187 9.17 1.27 -16.00
C CYS A 187 10.15 1.64 -14.89
N TRP A 188 11.22 0.85 -14.74
CA TRP A 188 12.34 1.16 -13.86
C TRP A 188 12.95 2.53 -14.16
N ASP A 189 13.35 2.76 -15.40
CA ASP A 189 13.96 4.02 -15.85
C ASP A 189 13.02 5.20 -15.54
N ALA A 190 11.75 5.07 -15.93
CA ALA A 190 10.75 6.12 -15.70
C ALA A 190 10.51 6.43 -14.22
N VAL A 191 10.57 5.41 -13.34
CA VAL A 191 10.42 5.60 -11.90
C VAL A 191 11.67 6.28 -11.32
N VAL A 192 12.86 5.79 -11.65
CA VAL A 192 14.12 6.30 -11.10
C VAL A 192 14.37 7.74 -11.57
N GLU A 193 14.13 8.02 -12.85
CA GLU A 193 14.22 9.37 -13.42
C GLU A 193 13.23 10.34 -12.76
N ASP A 194 11.97 9.92 -12.60
CA ASP A 194 10.94 10.74 -11.95
C ASP A 194 11.27 11.03 -10.48
N LEU A 195 11.75 10.04 -9.73
CA LEU A 195 12.21 10.24 -8.34
C LEU A 195 13.39 11.22 -8.26
N MET A 196 14.39 11.07 -9.15
CA MET A 196 15.53 11.98 -9.22
C MET A 196 15.10 13.42 -9.52
N ASN A 197 14.17 13.60 -10.47
CA ASN A 197 13.66 14.91 -10.88
C ASN A 197 12.82 15.61 -9.80
N ARG A 198 12.26 14.87 -8.84
CA ARG A 198 11.53 15.45 -7.69
C ARG A 198 12.44 16.11 -6.66
N GLY A 199 13.74 15.78 -6.64
CA GLY A 199 14.72 16.43 -5.77
C GLY A 199 14.64 16.03 -4.28
N SER A 200 14.00 14.91 -3.96
CA SER A 200 13.97 14.29 -2.63
C SER A 200 13.50 15.20 -1.47
N PRO A 201 12.34 15.89 -1.59
CA PRO A 201 11.86 16.83 -0.57
C PRO A 201 11.60 16.20 0.81
N LEU A 202 11.30 14.90 0.89
CA LEU A 202 11.07 14.22 2.17
C LEU A 202 12.37 13.69 2.79
N ASN A 203 13.45 13.62 2.01
CA ASN A 203 14.70 12.96 2.36
C ASN A 203 14.47 11.56 2.97
N ARG A 204 13.46 10.84 2.45
CA ARG A 204 13.09 9.49 2.92
C ARG A 204 13.63 8.46 1.94
N PRO A 205 14.51 7.53 2.35
CA PRO A 205 15.04 6.54 1.43
C PRO A 205 14.03 5.43 1.12
N VAL A 206 13.96 5.05 -0.15
CA VAL A 206 13.10 4.00 -0.71
C VAL A 206 13.91 3.07 -1.60
N HIS A 207 13.78 1.75 -1.40
CA HIS A 207 14.41 0.80 -2.32
C HIS A 207 13.57 0.69 -3.58
N VAL A 208 14.21 0.73 -4.74
CA VAL A 208 13.56 0.42 -6.00
C VAL A 208 14.14 -0.91 -6.48
N PHE A 209 13.27 -1.86 -6.83
CA PHE A 209 13.63 -3.08 -7.54
C PHE A 209 12.96 -3.12 -8.92
N ASN A 210 13.66 -3.60 -9.93
CA ASN A 210 13.03 -4.06 -11.16
C ASN A 210 12.95 -5.57 -11.12
N VAL A 211 11.83 -6.14 -11.54
CA VAL A 211 11.68 -7.57 -11.82
C VAL A 211 11.12 -7.67 -13.22
N ASP A 212 11.92 -8.15 -14.18
CA ASP A 212 11.48 -8.19 -15.57
C ASP A 212 10.42 -9.28 -15.78
N ILE A 213 9.21 -8.85 -16.13
CA ILE A 213 8.03 -9.70 -16.29
C ILE A 213 7.43 -9.42 -17.65
N ARG A 214 7.35 -10.47 -18.48
CA ARG A 214 6.70 -10.40 -19.79
C ARG A 214 5.21 -10.06 -19.64
N ASP A 215 4.70 -9.20 -20.52
CA ASP A 215 3.35 -8.67 -20.40
C ASP A 215 2.27 -9.60 -20.97
N ASN A 216 2.06 -10.72 -20.29
CA ASN A 216 0.92 -11.62 -20.51
C ASN A 216 0.42 -12.15 -19.16
N HIS A 217 -0.72 -12.84 -19.16
CA HIS A 217 -1.38 -13.28 -17.92
C HIS A 217 -0.58 -14.34 -17.15
N GLU A 218 0.03 -15.30 -17.86
CA GLU A 218 0.77 -16.40 -17.24
C GLU A 218 2.04 -15.90 -16.55
N GLU A 219 2.79 -15.06 -17.25
CA GLU A 219 4.05 -14.50 -16.75
C GLU A 219 3.79 -13.48 -15.63
N ALA A 220 2.70 -12.71 -15.70
CA ALA A 220 2.27 -11.84 -14.59
C ALA A 220 1.95 -12.66 -13.32
N LEU A 221 1.32 -13.82 -13.46
CA LEU A 221 1.03 -14.71 -12.35
C LEU A 221 2.32 -15.27 -11.73
N VAL A 222 3.27 -15.74 -12.55
CA VAL A 222 4.58 -16.22 -12.07
C VAL A 222 5.38 -15.09 -11.42
N GLY A 223 5.45 -13.94 -12.09
CA GLY A 223 6.11 -12.73 -11.59
C GLY A 223 5.55 -12.27 -10.24
N SER A 224 4.23 -12.34 -10.02
CA SER A 224 3.62 -12.00 -8.73
C SER A 224 4.09 -12.90 -7.59
N LYS A 225 4.38 -14.18 -7.87
CA LYS A 225 4.93 -15.12 -6.87
C LYS A 225 6.37 -14.78 -6.55
N GLY A 226 7.17 -14.42 -7.56
CA GLY A 226 8.53 -13.93 -7.36
C GLY A 226 8.56 -12.65 -6.52
N ILE A 227 7.71 -11.68 -6.86
CA ILE A 227 7.55 -10.43 -6.12
C ILE A 227 7.15 -10.68 -4.66
N LEU A 228 6.19 -11.58 -4.41
CA LEU A 228 5.78 -11.94 -3.05
C LEU A 228 6.94 -12.57 -2.25
N ASP A 229 7.72 -13.46 -2.87
CA ASP A 229 8.89 -14.07 -2.24
C ASP A 229 9.94 -13.00 -1.89
N LEU A 230 10.20 -12.04 -2.76
CA LEU A 230 11.11 -10.92 -2.49
C LEU A 230 10.59 -10.07 -1.34
N ALA A 231 9.31 -9.69 -1.38
CA ALA A 231 8.66 -8.89 -0.33
C ALA A 231 8.74 -9.57 1.04
N ASN A 232 8.49 -10.88 1.11
CA ASN A 232 8.60 -11.64 2.34
C ASN A 232 10.03 -11.65 2.90
N ARG A 233 11.04 -11.88 2.04
CA ARG A 233 12.45 -11.88 2.47
C ARG A 233 12.88 -10.50 2.97
N LEU A 234 12.51 -9.43 2.26
CA LEU A 234 12.80 -8.06 2.70
C LEU A 234 12.13 -7.77 4.04
N ASN A 235 10.85 -8.17 4.19
CA ASN A 235 10.10 -7.90 5.41
C ASN A 235 10.64 -8.65 6.63
N GLU A 236 11.04 -9.91 6.45
CA GLU A 236 11.63 -10.73 7.51
C GLU A 236 12.88 -10.06 8.08
N VAL A 237 13.76 -9.58 7.20
CA VAL A 237 14.96 -8.83 7.62
C VAL A 237 14.60 -7.50 8.28
N ALA A 238 13.68 -6.74 7.69
CA ALA A 238 13.28 -5.44 8.24
C ALA A 238 12.65 -5.56 9.63
N ASP A 239 11.81 -6.58 9.86
CA ASP A 239 11.20 -6.86 11.16
C ASP A 239 12.25 -7.32 12.18
N GLU A 240 13.18 -8.20 11.76
CA GLU A 240 14.30 -8.63 12.59
C GLU A 240 15.15 -7.45 13.06
N GLU A 241 15.58 -6.59 12.13
CA GLU A 241 16.41 -5.42 12.44
C GLU A 241 15.69 -4.43 13.36
N ARG A 242 14.39 -4.17 13.15
CA ARG A 242 13.61 -3.30 14.03
C ARG A 242 13.40 -3.91 15.42
N ARG A 243 13.29 -5.23 15.53
CA ARG A 243 13.16 -5.92 16.82
C ARG A 243 14.47 -5.86 17.62
N LEU A 244 15.62 -5.95 16.94
CA LEU A 244 16.95 -5.92 17.58
C LEU A 244 17.38 -4.50 17.95
N ASN A 245 17.22 -3.55 17.03
CA ASN A 245 17.81 -2.22 17.12
C ASN A 245 16.79 -1.11 17.41
N GLY A 246 15.50 -1.46 17.47
CA GLY A 246 14.41 -0.52 17.67
C GLY A 246 14.01 0.27 16.42
N PRO A 247 12.89 1.01 16.46
CA PRO A 247 12.32 1.68 15.28
C PRO A 247 12.88 3.09 15.02
N ASN A 248 13.68 3.65 15.93
CA ASN A 248 14.10 5.04 15.91
C ASN A 248 14.94 5.35 14.66
N GLY A 249 14.59 6.42 13.93
CA GLY A 249 15.29 6.85 12.72
C GLY A 249 15.06 5.97 11.48
N TRP A 250 14.14 5.01 11.53
CA TRP A 250 13.83 4.13 10.38
C TRP A 250 13.40 4.93 9.14
N ASP A 251 12.51 5.89 9.38
CA ASP A 251 11.84 6.66 8.35
C ASP A 251 12.76 7.70 7.68
N GLN A 252 13.81 8.14 8.37
CA GLN A 252 14.78 9.14 7.89
C GLN A 252 16.06 8.53 7.33
N GLY A 253 16.19 7.20 7.31
CA GLY A 253 17.41 6.54 6.83
C GLY A 253 18.59 6.53 7.82
N THR A 254 18.41 7.01 9.05
CA THR A 254 19.52 7.23 10.00
C THR A 254 19.55 6.21 11.15
N GLY A 255 18.48 5.44 11.36
CA GLY A 255 18.36 4.47 12.45
C GLY A 255 19.20 3.20 12.27
N ASP A 256 19.64 2.61 13.38
CA ASP A 256 20.48 1.40 13.39
C ASP A 256 19.79 0.22 12.67
N ALA A 257 18.51 0.00 12.96
CA ALA A 257 17.69 -1.00 12.27
C ALA A 257 17.64 -0.77 10.75
N ARG A 258 17.54 0.50 10.33
CA ARG A 258 17.43 0.84 8.92
C ARG A 258 18.76 0.60 8.19
N ARG A 259 19.88 0.99 8.80
CA ARG A 259 21.21 0.74 8.22
C ARG A 259 21.49 -0.77 8.11
N GLY A 260 21.16 -1.55 9.14
CA GLY A 260 21.30 -3.00 9.10
C GLY A 260 20.44 -3.66 8.01
N PHE A 261 19.20 -3.19 7.83
CA PHE A 261 18.36 -3.62 6.73
C PHE A 261 18.98 -3.27 5.37
N ASP A 262 19.36 -2.01 5.17
CA ASP A 262 19.93 -1.51 3.91
C ASP A 262 21.20 -2.29 3.50
N GLU A 263 22.09 -2.59 4.46
CA GLU A 263 23.33 -3.36 4.25
C GLU A 263 23.06 -4.79 3.76
N ARG A 264 21.93 -5.39 4.19
CA ARG A 264 21.54 -6.77 3.85
C ARG A 264 20.76 -6.88 2.56
N VAL A 265 20.22 -5.79 2.02
CA VAL A 265 19.40 -5.81 0.79
C VAL A 265 20.12 -6.46 -0.41
N PRO A 266 21.39 -6.17 -0.72
CA PRO A 266 22.08 -6.83 -1.84
C PRO A 266 22.16 -8.36 -1.69
N GLU A 267 22.40 -8.86 -0.48
CA GLU A 267 22.45 -10.32 -0.22
C GLU A 267 21.07 -10.97 -0.34
N ILE A 268 20.02 -10.29 0.15
CA ILE A 268 18.63 -10.74 0.01
C ILE A 268 18.28 -10.88 -1.48
N LEU A 269 18.64 -9.88 -2.29
CA LEU A 269 18.37 -9.90 -3.72
C LEU A 269 19.15 -11.01 -4.43
N ALA A 270 20.42 -11.22 -4.09
CA ALA A 270 21.24 -12.29 -4.67
C ALA A 270 20.62 -13.67 -4.44
N LYS A 271 20.26 -13.99 -3.17
CA LYS A 271 19.60 -15.26 -2.82
C LYS A 271 18.23 -15.40 -3.47
N TRP A 272 17.50 -14.30 -3.64
CA TRP A 272 16.23 -14.30 -4.36
C TRP A 272 16.45 -14.62 -5.85
N GLN A 273 17.45 -14.01 -6.50
CA GLN A 273 17.76 -14.20 -7.92
C GLN A 273 18.20 -15.63 -8.22
N GLU A 274 18.93 -16.28 -7.30
CA GLU A 274 19.29 -17.71 -7.39
C GLU A 274 18.05 -18.62 -7.46
N LYS A 275 17.01 -18.30 -6.68
CA LYS A 275 15.75 -19.04 -6.68
C LYS A 275 14.87 -18.71 -7.89
N TRP A 276 14.95 -17.49 -8.41
CA TRP A 276 14.16 -17.00 -9.54
C TRP A 276 15.03 -16.62 -10.74
N PRO A 277 15.79 -17.56 -11.34
CA PRO A 277 16.76 -17.24 -12.39
C PRO A 277 16.14 -16.69 -13.68
N ASN A 278 14.84 -16.93 -13.89
CA ASN A 278 14.10 -16.48 -15.07
C ASN A 278 13.39 -15.13 -14.88
N LEU A 279 13.59 -14.47 -13.73
CA LEU A 279 13.09 -13.14 -13.44
C LEU A 279 14.28 -12.22 -13.15
N PRO A 280 14.99 -11.72 -14.17
CA PRO A 280 16.11 -10.81 -13.98
C PRO A 280 15.69 -9.59 -13.16
N ALA A 281 16.51 -9.22 -12.18
CA ALA A 281 16.23 -8.09 -11.31
C ALA A 281 17.35 -7.04 -11.31
N LEU A 282 16.93 -5.79 -11.18
CA LEU A 282 17.80 -4.65 -10.92
C LEU A 282 17.45 -4.05 -9.56
N TRP A 283 18.39 -3.32 -8.96
CA TRP A 283 18.17 -2.67 -7.69
C TRP A 283 18.97 -1.38 -7.55
N THR A 284 18.37 -0.41 -6.85
CA THR A 284 18.98 0.86 -6.46
C THR A 284 18.28 1.38 -5.21
N LEU A 285 18.96 2.29 -4.52
CA LEU A 285 18.37 3.10 -3.46
C LEU A 285 18.02 4.47 -4.05
N SER A 286 16.81 4.96 -3.77
CA SER A 286 16.34 6.28 -4.16
C SER A 286 15.76 7.02 -2.95
N TRP A 287 15.30 8.25 -3.13
CA TRP A 287 14.76 9.10 -2.07
C TRP A 287 13.47 9.79 -2.53
N PHE A 288 12.48 9.83 -1.63
CA PHE A 288 11.32 10.71 -1.75
C PHE A 288 11.63 12.10 -1.21
#